data_AF-A0A368TLV0-F1
#
_entry.id   AF-A0A368TLV0-F1
#
_cell.length_a   1.000
_cell.length_b   1.000
_cell.length_c   1.000
_cell.angle_alpha   90.00
_cell.angle_beta   90.00
_cell.angle_gamma   90.00
#
_symmetry.space_group_name_H-M   'P 1'
#
loop_
_entity.id
_entity.type
_entity.pdbx_description
1 polymer ?
#
loop_
_entity_poly.entity_id
_entity_poly.type
_entity_poly.pdbx_seq_one_letter_code
_entity_poly.pdbx_strand_id
1 'polypeptide(L)'
;MQAPQFLHNWLTSALPSIHAKRLQALLDTVGALLTERRLGLTALGRALPGPAAPRHTIKRVDRLLGNRHLHEERPLFYWLVAHLLIGHT
;
A
#
# COMPACT_ATOMS: atom_id res chain seq x y z
N MET A 1 16.32 2.07 -1.18
CA MET A 1 15.78 2.10 0.21
C MET A 1 15.36 0.69 0.58
N GLN A 2 15.90 0.10 1.65
CA GLN A 2 15.66 -1.32 2.00
C GLN A 2 14.41 -1.55 2.89
N ALA A 3 13.93 -0.51 3.58
CA ALA A 3 12.77 -0.60 4.46
C ALA A 3 11.44 -1.01 3.77
N PRO A 4 11.10 -0.52 2.55
CA PRO A 4 9.89 -0.95 1.86
C PRO A 4 9.93 -2.42 1.45
N GLN A 5 11.11 -2.92 1.09
CA GLN A 5 11.32 -4.32 0.69
C GLN A 5 11.12 -5.27 1.88
N PHE A 6 11.63 -4.88 3.05
CA PHE A 6 11.44 -5.64 4.28
C PHE A 6 9.96 -5.69 4.69
N LEU A 7 9.28 -4.53 4.69
CA LEU A 7 7.84 -4.46 4.96
C LEU A 7 7.03 -5.28 3.95
N HIS A 8 7.39 -5.24 2.68
CA HIS A 8 6.74 -6.06 1.65
C HIS A 8 6.86 -7.55 1.93
N ASN A 9 8.08 -8.03 2.19
CA ASN A 9 8.34 -9.45 2.45
C ASN A 9 7.62 -9.90 3.72
N TRP A 10 7.68 -9.10 4.78
CA TRP A 10 7.01 -9.40 6.04
C TRP A 10 5.48 -9.41 5.89
N LEU A 11 4.88 -8.41 5.26
CA LEU A 11 3.43 -8.37 5.02
C LEU A 11 2.98 -9.53 4.13
N THR A 12 3.78 -9.90 3.12
CA THR A 12 3.47 -11.04 2.25
C THR A 12 3.48 -12.35 3.04
N SER A 13 4.42 -12.51 3.97
CA SER A 13 4.46 -13.68 4.86
C SER A 13 3.35 -13.67 5.93
N ALA A 14 3.01 -12.50 6.48
CA ALA A 14 2.00 -12.36 7.53
C ALA A 14 0.56 -12.45 7.00
N LEU A 15 0.33 -12.10 5.73
CA LEU A 15 -0.99 -12.02 5.12
C LEU A 15 -1.04 -12.85 3.81
N PRO A 16 -0.85 -14.18 3.86
CA PRO A 16 -0.80 -15.03 2.67
C PRO A 16 -2.12 -15.07 1.89
N SER A 17 -3.24 -14.71 2.53
CA SER A 17 -4.56 -14.61 1.89
C SER A 17 -4.72 -13.38 0.99
N ILE A 18 -3.84 -12.37 1.14
CA ILE A 18 -3.91 -11.14 0.35
C ILE A 18 -3.20 -11.32 -0.97
N HIS A 19 -3.86 -10.91 -2.04
CA HIS A 19 -3.30 -10.99 -3.38
C HIS A 19 -2.06 -10.10 -3.51
N ALA A 20 -0.92 -10.68 -3.91
CA ALA A 20 0.39 -10.00 -3.98
C ALA A 20 0.34 -8.66 -4.74
N LYS A 21 -0.32 -8.58 -5.91
CA LYS A 21 -0.47 -7.31 -6.65
C LYS A 21 -1.21 -6.21 -5.88
N ARG A 22 -2.20 -6.56 -5.04
CA ARG A 22 -2.95 -5.61 -4.23
C ARG A 22 -2.07 -5.08 -3.10
N LEU A 23 -1.33 -5.98 -2.44
CA LEU A 23 -0.33 -5.61 -1.44
C LEU A 23 0.76 -4.70 -2.02
N GLN A 24 1.30 -5.03 -3.19
CA GLN A 24 2.29 -4.19 -3.88
C GLN A 24 1.71 -2.80 -4.19
N ALA A 25 0.49 -2.72 -4.70
CA ALA A 25 -0.14 -1.43 -5.00
C ALA A 25 -0.37 -0.58 -3.74
N LEU A 26 -0.75 -1.22 -2.62
CA LEU A 26 -0.84 -0.55 -1.32
C LEU A 26 0.52 0.01 -0.89
N LEU A 27 1.56 -0.81 -0.93
CA LEU A 27 2.91 -0.42 -0.51
C LEU A 27 3.51 0.67 -1.38
N ASP A 28 3.33 0.61 -2.70
CA ASP A 28 3.77 1.67 -3.60
C ASP A 28 3.07 2.99 -3.27
N THR A 29 1.76 2.94 -2.97
CA THR A 29 0.97 4.14 -2.64
C THR A 29 1.36 4.72 -1.28
N VAL A 30 1.64 3.86 -0.28
CA VAL A 30 2.17 4.29 1.01
C VAL A 30 3.57 4.88 0.85
N GLY A 31 4.45 4.27 0.05
CA GLY A 31 5.78 4.80 -0.25
C GLY A 31 5.72 6.18 -0.92
N ALA A 32 4.82 6.35 -1.89
CA ALA A 32 4.52 7.63 -2.51
C ALA A 32 4.04 8.68 -1.49
N LEU A 33 3.13 8.30 -0.59
CA LEU A 33 2.65 9.17 0.47
C LEU A 33 3.78 9.61 1.42
N LEU A 34 4.63 8.68 1.85
CA LEU A 34 5.75 8.97 2.75
C LEU A 34 6.78 9.90 2.10
N THR A 35 6.95 9.79 0.78
CA THR A 35 7.91 10.61 0.00
C THR A 35 7.37 12.02 -0.23
N GLU A 36 6.16 12.17 -0.76
CA GLU A 36 5.60 13.48 -1.13
C GLU A 36 4.89 14.20 0.03
N ARG A 37 4.53 13.48 1.10
CA ARG A 37 3.75 14.00 2.24
C ARG A 37 2.43 14.67 1.83
N ARG A 38 1.87 14.26 0.68
CA ARG A 38 0.64 14.82 0.10
C ARG A 38 -0.40 13.71 -0.08
N LEU A 39 -1.43 13.75 0.76
CA LEU A 39 -2.54 12.81 0.71
C LEU A 39 -3.60 13.29 -0.30
N GLY A 40 -3.31 13.16 -1.58
CA GLY A 40 -4.26 13.47 -2.66
C GLY A 40 -4.10 12.51 -3.82
N LEU A 41 -5.22 12.06 -4.42
CA LEU A 41 -5.22 11.06 -5.49
C LEU A 41 -4.22 11.37 -6.61
N THR A 42 -4.22 12.62 -7.10
CA THR A 42 -3.31 13.06 -8.16
C THR A 42 -1.86 13.14 -7.69
N ALA A 43 -1.62 13.58 -6.45
CA ALA A 43 -0.28 13.70 -5.88
C ALA A 43 0.34 12.32 -5.69
N LEU A 44 -0.41 11.39 -5.07
CA LEU A 44 -0.02 9.99 -4.91
C LEU A 44 0.25 9.31 -6.24
N GLY A 45 -0.65 9.50 -7.22
CA GLY A 45 -0.47 8.93 -8.56
C GLY A 45 0.80 9.43 -9.25
N ARG A 46 1.13 10.71 -9.16
CA ARG A 46 2.36 11.28 -9.75
C ARG A 46 3.63 10.83 -9.04
N ALA A 47 3.52 10.50 -7.77
CA ALA A 47 4.63 10.05 -6.93
C ALA A 47 4.93 8.55 -7.03
N LEU A 48 4.06 7.78 -7.69
CA LEU A 48 4.30 6.36 -7.90
C LEU A 48 5.55 6.15 -8.78
N PRO A 49 6.42 5.19 -8.42
CA PRO A 49 7.61 4.88 -9.21
C PRO A 49 7.23 4.17 -10.53
N GLY A 50 8.04 4.38 -11.56
CA GLY A 50 7.99 3.63 -12.82
C GLY A 50 7.82 4.50 -14.07
N PRO A 51 7.94 3.90 -15.28
CA PRO A 51 7.91 4.62 -16.55
C PRO A 51 6.49 4.96 -17.04
N ALA A 52 5.46 4.57 -16.30
CA ALA A 52 4.08 4.76 -16.71
C ALA A 52 3.70 6.25 -16.72
N ALA A 53 2.95 6.68 -17.74
CA ALA A 53 2.48 8.05 -17.83
C ALA A 53 1.62 8.43 -16.60
N PRO A 54 1.66 9.70 -16.13
CA PRO A 54 0.93 10.13 -14.92
C PRO A 54 -0.56 9.78 -14.93
N ARG A 55 -1.22 9.82 -16.09
CA ARG A 55 -2.64 9.42 -16.21
C ARG A 55 -2.90 7.98 -15.76
N HIS A 56 -1.95 7.08 -16.02
CA HIS A 56 -2.08 5.66 -15.73
C HIS A 56 -1.79 5.37 -14.26
N THR A 57 -0.81 6.05 -13.68
CA THR A 57 -0.48 5.93 -12.27
C THR A 57 -1.55 6.55 -11.38
N ILE A 58 -2.16 7.68 -11.78
CA ILE A 58 -3.34 8.24 -11.12
C ILE A 58 -4.51 7.24 -11.15
N LYS A 59 -4.81 6.65 -12.31
CA LYS A 59 -5.84 5.59 -12.41
C LYS A 59 -5.50 4.36 -11.58
N ARG A 60 -4.22 4.05 -11.38
CA ARG A 60 -3.78 2.93 -10.53
C ARG A 60 -4.11 3.20 -9.06
N VAL A 61 -3.83 4.40 -8.56
CA VAL A 61 -4.21 4.80 -7.19
C VAL A 61 -5.74 4.87 -7.05
N ASP A 62 -6.44 5.43 -8.04
CA ASP A 62 -7.91 5.51 -8.06
C ASP A 62 -8.55 4.11 -7.93
N ARG A 63 -8.11 3.16 -8.76
CA ARG A 63 -8.57 1.75 -8.69
C ARG A 63 -8.21 1.07 -7.38
N LEU A 64 -7.08 1.41 -6.76
CA LEU A 64 -6.70 0.89 -5.45
C LEU A 64 -7.67 1.40 -4.37
N LEU A 65 -7.96 2.70 -4.36
CA LEU A 65 -8.91 3.32 -3.42
C LEU A 65 -10.34 2.80 -3.63
N GLY A 66 -10.71 2.46 -4.86
CA GLY A 66 -11.98 1.81 -5.19
C GLY A 66 -12.00 0.28 -5.01
N ASN A 67 -10.92 -0.35 -4.55
CA ASN A 67 -10.83 -1.81 -4.51
C ASN A 67 -11.62 -2.42 -3.35
N ARG A 68 -12.76 -3.06 -3.65
CA ARG A 68 -13.63 -3.69 -2.63
C ARG A 68 -12.89 -4.72 -1.77
N HIS A 69 -12.03 -5.54 -2.35
CA HIS A 69 -11.27 -6.54 -1.58
C HIS A 69 -10.30 -5.89 -0.60
N LEU A 70 -9.67 -4.76 -0.98
CA LEU A 70 -8.81 -4.02 -0.06
C LEU A 70 -9.62 -3.49 1.14
N HIS A 71 -10.85 -3.04 0.90
CA HIS A 71 -11.74 -2.56 1.96
C HIS A 71 -12.16 -3.68 2.91
N GLU A 72 -12.47 -4.86 2.38
CA GLU A 72 -12.79 -6.06 3.16
C GLU A 72 -11.59 -6.52 4.01
N GLU A 73 -10.37 -6.38 3.50
CA GLU A 73 -9.13 -6.76 4.19
C GLU A 73 -8.62 -5.71 5.18
N ARG A 74 -9.17 -4.50 5.16
CA ARG A 74 -8.72 -3.37 5.98
C ARG A 74 -8.58 -3.71 7.48
N PRO A 75 -9.52 -4.46 8.12
CA PRO A 75 -9.37 -4.85 9.51
C PRO A 75 -8.12 -5.71 9.77
N LEU A 76 -7.72 -6.57 8.83
CA LEU A 76 -6.53 -7.41 8.96
C LEU A 76 -5.25 -6.56 8.99
N PHE A 77 -5.16 -5.56 8.12
CA PHE A 77 -4.04 -4.63 8.12
C PHE A 77 -3.94 -3.86 9.44
N TYR A 78 -5.07 -3.35 9.96
CA TYR A 78 -5.07 -2.65 11.23
C TYR A 78 -4.72 -3.55 12.41
N TRP A 79 -5.29 -4.76 12.46
CA TRP A 79 -4.96 -5.75 13.48
C TRP A 79 -3.46 -6.06 13.47
N LEU A 80 -2.90 -6.32 12.30
CA LEU A 80 -1.48 -6.64 12.15
C LEU A 80 -0.57 -5.49 12.59
N VAL A 81 -0.90 -4.24 12.20
CA VAL A 81 -0.14 -3.05 12.61
C VAL A 81 -0.26 -2.82 14.12
N ALA A 82 -1.46 -2.94 14.70
CA ALA A 82 -1.67 -2.81 16.13
C ALA A 82 -0.86 -3.87 16.90
N HIS A 83 -0.89 -5.11 16.42
CA HIS A 83 -0.13 -6.21 17.01
C HIS A 83 1.38 -5.96 16.99
N LEU A 84 1.90 -5.40 15.90
CA LEU A 84 3.32 -5.08 15.76
C LEU A 84 3.76 -3.90 16.62
N LEU A 85 2.90 -2.89 16.80
CA LEU A 85 3.25 -1.67 17.52
C LEU A 85 3.06 -1.77 19.04
N ILE A 86 2.01 -2.47 19.47
CA ILE A 86 1.59 -2.52 20.88
C ILE A 86 2.09 -3.82 21.53
N GLY A 87 2.40 -4.86 20.74
CA GLY A 87 2.70 -6.19 21.26
C GLY A 87 1.44 -6.92 21.74
N HIS A 88 1.61 -8.19 22.12
CA HIS A 88 0.54 -8.99 22.74
C HIS A 88 0.17 -8.42 24.12
N THR A 89 -1.12 -8.15 24.34
CA THR A 89 -1.75 -8.50 25.63
C THR A 89 -2.04 -9.99 25.64
#